data_AF-A0A9N9K6W8-F1
#
_entry.id   AF-A0A9N9K6W8-F1
#
_cell.length_a   1.000
_cell.length_b   1.000
_cell.length_c   1.000
_cell.angle_alpha   90.00
_cell.angle_beta   90.00
_cell.angle_gamma   90.00
#
_symmetry.space_group_name_H-M   'P 1'
#
loop_
_entity.id
_entity.type
_entity.pdbx_description
1 polymer ?
#
loop_
_entity_poly.entity_id
_entity_poly.type
_entity_poly.pdbx_seq_one_letter_code
_entity_poly.pdbx_strand_id
1 'polypeptide(L)' 'LPIVLDDIAVDMSFGTGAVKITPAHDFNDYEVGKRHNLEFINILNDDGTLNENASQFQV' A
#
# COMPACT_ATOMS: atom_id res chain seq x y z
N LEU A 1 7.25 1.05 9.17
CA LEU A 1 6.48 0.08 8.36
C LEU A 1 7.05 -1.31 8.61
N PRO A 2 6.22 -2.35 8.78
CA PRO A 2 6.68 -3.73 8.90
C PRO A 2 7.29 -4.23 7.58
N ILE A 3 8.16 -5.24 7.68
CA ILE A 3 8.63 -6.02 6.52
C ILE A 3 7.96 -7.39 6.62
N VAL A 4 7.30 -7.81 5.54
CA VAL A 4 6.66 -9.13 5.43
C VAL A 4 7.25 -9.88 4.25
N LEU A 5 7.21 -11.20 4.31
CA LEU A 5 7.62 -12.07 3.21
C LEU A 5 6.35 -12.55 2.51
N ASP A 6 6.24 -12.27 1.21
CA ASP A 6 5.10 -12.69 0.39
C ASP A 6 5.64 -13.18 -0.96
N ASP A 7 5.54 -14.50 -1.19
CA ASP A 7 6.03 -15.20 -2.37
C ASP A 7 5.13 -15.01 -3.60
N ILE A 8 3.90 -14.55 -3.40
CA ILE A 8 2.94 -14.27 -4.48
C ILE A 8 3.17 -12.86 -5.04
N ALA A 9 3.44 -11.88 -4.17
CA ALA A 9 3.57 -10.48 -4.55
C ALA A 9 5.00 -10.06 -4.90
N VAL A 10 6.02 -10.82 -4.47
CA VAL A 10 7.43 -10.46 -4.68
C VAL A 10 8.10 -11.41 -5.68
N ASP A 11 8.54 -10.86 -6.81
CA ASP A 11 9.51 -11.49 -7.70
C ASP A 11 10.91 -10.90 -7.42
N MET A 12 11.80 -11.74 -6.89
CA MET A 12 13.17 -11.35 -6.55
C MET A 12 14.03 -10.96 -7.77
N SER A 13 13.63 -11.35 -8.99
CA SER A 13 14.31 -10.97 -10.23
C SER A 13 13.85 -9.62 -10.77
N PHE A 14 12.75 -9.07 -10.24
CA PHE A 14 12.17 -7.82 -10.69
C PHE A 14 12.57 -6.64 -9.79
N GLY A 15 13.07 -5.56 -10.41
CA GLY A 15 13.45 -4.35 -9.69
C GLY A 15 14.54 -4.62 -8.63
N THR A 16 14.29 -4.20 -7.39
CA THR A 16 15.21 -4.44 -6.26
C THR A 16 14.93 -5.74 -5.51
N GLY A 17 13.87 -6.49 -5.90
CA GLY A 17 13.35 -7.61 -5.12
C GLY A 17 12.59 -7.20 -3.86
N ALA A 18 12.20 -5.93 -3.72
CA ALA A 18 11.32 -5.45 -2.66
C ALA A 18 10.27 -4.49 -3.23
N VAL A 19 9.02 -4.65 -2.79
CA VAL A 19 7.87 -3.88 -3.28
C VAL A 19 7.25 -3.06 -2.15
N LYS A 20 6.81 -1.84 -2.45
CA LYS A 20 5.99 -1.05 -1.51
C LYS A 20 4.56 -1.60 -1.54
N ILE A 21 3.94 -1.76 -0.36
CA ILE A 21 2.56 -2.24 -0.24
C ILE A 21 1.68 -1.09 0.25
N THR A 22 0.64 -0.78 -0.53
CA THR A 22 -0.34 0.29 -0.32
C THR A 22 -1.77 -0.25 -0.44
N PRO A 23 -2.28 -1.00 0.55
CA PRO A 23 -3.49 -1.84 0.40
C PRO A 23 -4.78 -1.10 0.04
N ALA A 24 -4.87 0.19 0.31
CA ALA A 24 -6.03 1.02 -0.02
C ALA A 24 -6.05 1.50 -1.49
N HIS A 25 -4.96 1.32 -2.25
CA HIS A 25 -4.74 2.01 -3.53
C HIS A 25 -4.36 1.09 -4.70
N ASP A 26 -4.16 -0.20 -4.46
CA ASP A 26 -3.86 -1.19 -5.49
C ASP A 26 -4.50 -2.55 -5.15
N PHE A 27 -5.03 -3.23 -6.17
CA PHE A 27 -5.75 -4.49 -5.98
C PHE A 27 -4.85 -5.66 -5.54
N ASN A 28 -3.59 -5.70 -6.00
CA ASN A 28 -2.66 -6.75 -5.56
C ASN A 28 -2.21 -6.48 -4.13
N ASP A 29 -1.91 -5.22 -3.80
CA ASP A 29 -1.57 -4.80 -2.45
C ASP A 29 -2.71 -5.03 -1.46
N TYR A 30 -3.97 -4.89 -1.90
CA TYR A 30 -5.16 -5.18 -1.09
C TYR A 30 -5.17 -6.64 -0.60
N GLU A 31 -4.88 -7.59 -1.48
CA GLU A 31 -4.81 -9.01 -1.13
C GLU A 31 -3.61 -9.33 -0.23
N VAL A 32 -2.46 -8.67 -0.45
CA VAL A 32 -1.30 -8.76 0.45
C VAL A 32 -1.68 -8.24 1.84
N GLY A 33 -2.36 -7.09 1.91
CA GLY A 33 -2.82 -6.48 3.16
C GLY A 33 -3.75 -7.41 3.94
N LYS A 34 -4.64 -8.14 3.25
CA LYS A 34 -5.48 -9.17 3.89
C LYS A 34 -4.68 -10.35 4.42
N ARG A 35 -3.77 -10.92 3.61
CA ARG A 35 -2.97 -12.10 4.01
C ARG A 35 -2.11 -11.83 5.24
N HIS A 36 -1.55 -10.63 5.33
CA HIS A 36 -0.62 -10.24 6.40
C HIS A 36 -1.26 -9.34 7.47
N ASN A 37 -2.58 -9.15 7.44
CA ASN A 37 -3.34 -8.32 8.38
C ASN A 37 -2.74 -6.91 8.56
N LEU A 38 -2.45 -6.24 7.43
CA LEU A 38 -1.93 -4.88 7.39
C LEU A 38 -3.06 -3.85 7.50
N GLU A 39 -2.69 -2.65 7.93
CA GLU A 39 -3.62 -1.52 7.99
C GLU A 39 -3.92 -0.95 6.59
N PHE A 40 -5.18 -0.54 6.39
CA PHE A 40 -5.66 0.06 5.15
C PHE A 40 -5.85 1.56 5.35
N ILE A 41 -4.82 2.34 5.01
CA ILE A 41 -4.83 3.79 5.15
C ILE A 41 -5.13 4.44 3.79
N ASN A 42 -6.26 5.12 3.69
CA ASN A 42 -6.62 5.92 2.51
C ASN A 42 -6.21 7.38 2.70
N ILE A 43 -5.52 7.96 1.70
CA ILE A 43 -5.08 9.37 1.71
C ILE A 43 -5.92 10.25 0.78
N LEU A 44 -6.86 9.68 0.02
CA LEU A 44 -7.67 10.37 -0.98
C LEU A 44 -9.11 10.56 -0.49
N ASN A 45 -9.66 11.75 -0.72
CA ASN A 45 -11.10 12.01 -0.70
C ASN A 45 -11.75 11.49 -1.99
N ASP A 46 -13.09 11.43 -2.00
CA ASP A 46 -13.87 10.95 -3.17
C ASP A 46 -13.69 11.82 -4.42
N ASP A 47 -13.29 13.08 -4.25
CA ASP A 47 -12.99 14.02 -5.35
C ASP A 47 -11.52 13.95 -5.83
N GLY A 48 -10.72 13.05 -5.24
CA GLY A 48 -9.31 12.86 -5.56
C GLY A 48 -8.36 13.87 -4.90
N THR A 49 -8.85 14.78 -4.06
CA THR A 49 -7.99 15.61 -3.20
C THR A 49 -7.37 14.79 -2.06
N LEU A 50 -6.34 15.33 -1.43
CA LEU A 50 -5.66 14.67 -0.33
C LEU A 50 -6.35 15.00 1.00
N ASN A 51 -6.62 13.97 1.81
CA ASN A 51 -7.24 14.11 3.12
C ASN A 51 -6.22 14.39 4.24
N GLU A 52 -6.67 14.41 5.49
CA GLU A 52 -5.83 14.70 6.67
C GLU A 52 -4.64 13.75 6.86
N ASN A 53 -4.68 12.53 6.30
CA ASN A 53 -3.57 11.59 6.36
C ASN A 53 -2.37 12.03 5.49
N ALA A 54 -2.57 13.01 4.59
CA ALA A 54 -1.50 13.60 3.78
C ALA A 54 -0.81 14.80 4.46
N SER A 55 -1.15 15.12 5.72
CA SER A 55 -0.52 16.18 6.51
C SER A 55 -0.57 17.54 5.79
N GLN A 56 0.56 18.24 5.64
CA GLN A 56 0.67 19.55 4.99
C GLN A 56 0.21 19.58 3.53
N PHE A 57 -0.02 18.42 2.91
CA PHE A 57 -0.49 18.29 1.53
C PHE A 57 -2.00 18.10 1.44
N GLN A 58 -2.72 18.14 2.56
CA GLN A 58 -4.18 18.18 2.55
C GLN A 58 -4.65 19.40 1.75
N VAL A 59 -5.54 19.18 0.77
CA VAL A 59 -6.12 20.22 -0.09
C VAL A 59 -7.63 20.18 0.01
#